data_AF-A0A2K8U3Z5-F1
#
_entry.id   AF-A0A2K8U3Z5-F1
#
_cell.length_a   1.000
_cell.length_b   1.000
_cell.length_c   1.000
_cell.angle_alpha   90.00
_cell.angle_beta   90.00
_cell.angle_gamma   90.00
#
_symmetry.space_group_name_H-M   'P 1'
#
loop_
_entity.id
_entity.type
_entity.pdbx_description
1 polymer ?
#
loop_
_entity_poly.entity_id
_entity_poly.type
_entity_poly.pdbx_seq_one_letter_code
_entity_poly.pdbx_strand_id
1 'polypeptide(L)'
;MRARTQRLCSVQPSAAAAQRPEWYTRVLAYFRLRHLSADAETRRLAFVRERALRDERSLLKDAREEGRAEALRQTATNLIRSSDLGDAAIAAATGLSLTDIGALRQQVETR
;
A
#
# COMPACT_ATOMS: atom_id res chain seq x y z
N MET A 1 64.71 57.28 -16.46
CA MET A 1 63.89 57.06 -15.24
C MET A 1 62.43 56.91 -15.67
N ARG A 2 61.62 55.90 -15.38
CA ARG A 2 61.71 54.61 -14.67
C ARG A 2 60.69 53.70 -15.38
N ALA A 3 61.09 52.48 -15.76
CA ALA A 3 60.20 51.48 -16.32
C ALA A 3 59.21 51.01 -15.24
N ARG A 4 57.91 51.14 -15.51
CA ARG A 4 56.83 50.66 -14.64
C ARG A 4 56.60 49.17 -14.96
N THR A 5 57.44 48.31 -14.40
CA THR A 5 57.29 46.86 -14.51
C THR A 5 56.02 46.40 -13.81
N GLN A 6 55.05 45.93 -14.59
CA GLN A 6 53.89 45.17 -14.11
C GLN A 6 54.41 43.92 -13.37
N ARG A 7 54.31 43.90 -12.04
CA ARG A 7 54.38 42.65 -11.28
C ARG A 7 53.04 41.97 -11.41
N LEU A 8 53.01 40.91 -12.21
CA LEU A 8 51.97 39.89 -12.16
C LEU A 8 51.90 39.37 -10.72
N CYS A 9 50.89 39.81 -9.96
CA CYS A 9 50.50 39.15 -8.72
C CYS A 9 49.88 37.80 -9.08
N SER A 10 50.71 36.78 -9.33
CA SER A 10 50.26 35.40 -9.24
C SER A 10 50.03 35.08 -7.77
N VAL A 11 48.81 35.31 -7.27
CA VAL A 11 48.38 34.75 -5.99
C VAL A 11 48.25 33.24 -6.21
N GLN A 12 49.34 32.53 -5.98
CA GLN A 12 49.32 31.07 -5.87
C GLN A 12 48.45 30.73 -4.65
N PRO A 13 47.36 29.95 -4.78
CA PRO A 13 46.63 29.48 -3.61
C PRO A 13 47.58 28.63 -2.78
N SER A 14 47.80 29.01 -1.53
CA SER A 14 48.73 28.29 -0.66
C SER A 14 48.27 26.84 -0.46
N ALA A 15 49.23 25.93 -0.35
CA ALA A 15 49.00 24.50 -0.14
C ALA A 15 48.15 24.17 1.12
N ALA A 16 47.92 25.16 2.00
CA ALA A 16 47.01 25.05 3.14
C ALA A 16 45.55 24.77 2.75
N ALA A 17 45.15 25.02 1.50
CA ALA A 17 43.82 24.67 1.00
C ALA A 17 43.61 23.16 0.78
N ALA A 18 44.66 22.33 0.81
CA ALA A 18 44.59 20.91 0.48
C ALA A 18 44.29 19.99 1.67
N GLN A 19 44.67 20.34 2.90
CA GLN A 19 44.34 19.57 4.10
C GLN A 19 42.97 19.99 4.65
N ARG A 20 41.91 19.27 4.24
CA ARG A 20 40.63 19.40 4.95
C ARG A 20 40.78 18.80 6.36
N PRO A 21 40.36 19.52 7.42
CA PRO A 21 40.41 19.00 8.78
C PRO A 21 39.61 17.70 8.93
N GLU A 22 40.03 16.80 9.82
CA GLU A 22 39.36 15.51 10.06
C GLU A 22 37.86 15.67 10.42
N TRP A 23 37.52 16.71 11.20
CA TRP A 23 36.14 17.02 11.56
C TRP A 23 35.26 17.32 10.33
N TYR A 24 35.83 17.88 9.27
CA TYR A 24 35.09 18.18 8.03
C TYR A 24 34.69 16.89 7.32
N THR A 25 35.58 15.90 7.28
CA THR A 25 35.28 14.58 6.68
C THR A 25 34.18 13.86 7.46
N ARG A 26 34.22 13.94 8.80
CA ARG A 26 33.20 13.35 9.67
C ARG A 26 31.82 14.00 9.49
N VAL A 27 31.78 15.33 9.42
CA VAL A 27 30.53 16.08 9.19
C VAL A 27 29.97 15.80 7.80
N LEU A 28 30.82 15.80 6.76
CA LEU A 28 30.41 15.49 5.39
C LEU A 28 29.89 14.05 5.26
N ALA A 29 30.55 13.09 5.91
CA ALA A 29 30.11 11.70 5.96
C ALA A 29 28.74 11.58 6.65
N TYR A 30 28.52 12.30 7.75
CA TYR A 30 27.23 12.33 8.43
C TYR A 30 26.10 12.87 7.53
N PHE A 31 26.32 14.00 6.85
CA PHE A 31 25.31 14.55 5.93
C PHE A 31 25.01 13.59 4.78
N ARG A 32 26.05 12.98 4.17
CA ARG A 32 25.87 12.00 3.10
C ARG A 32 25.07 10.77 3.56
N LEU A 33 25.37 10.23 4.75
CA LEU A 33 24.60 9.13 5.34
C LEU A 33 23.14 9.51 5.59
N ARG A 34 22.91 10.72 6.12
CA ARG A 34 21.55 11.21 6.36
C ARG A 34 20.74 11.33 5.07
N HIS A 35 21.32 11.85 3.99
CA HIS A 35 20.65 11.94 2.69
C HIS A 35 20.35 10.55 2.10
N LEU A 36 21.34 9.66 2.07
CA LEU A 36 21.14 8.29 1.57
C LEU A 36 20.08 7.53 2.40
N SER A 37 20.07 7.73 3.72
CA SER A 37 19.07 7.17 4.61
C SER A 37 17.67 7.74 4.34
N ALA A 38 17.55 9.05 4.10
CA ALA A 38 16.27 9.68 3.78
C ALA A 38 15.67 9.11 2.48
N ASP A 39 16.49 8.86 1.46
CA ASP A 39 16.04 8.24 0.20
C ASP A 39 15.64 6.76 0.38
N ALA A 40 16.35 6.03 1.25
CA ALA A 40 15.99 4.66 1.62
C ALA A 40 14.69 4.59 2.42
N GLU A 41 14.50 5.50 3.37
CA GLU A 41 13.29 5.62 4.19
C GLU A 41 12.09 6.01 3.34
N THR A 42 12.24 6.96 2.42
CA THR A 42 11.18 7.36 1.48
C THR A 42 10.69 6.17 0.65
N ARG A 43 11.61 5.35 0.12
CA ARG A 43 11.25 4.12 -0.61
C ARG A 43 10.52 3.11 0.28
N ARG A 44 10.98 2.93 1.53
CA ARG A 44 10.32 2.04 2.49
C ARG A 44 8.89 2.51 2.80
N LEU A 45 8.71 3.81 3.06
CA LEU A 45 7.40 4.38 3.34
C LEU A 45 6.45 4.27 2.13
N ALA A 46 6.96 4.49 0.92
CA ALA A 46 6.18 4.30 -0.30
C ALA A 46 5.69 2.85 -0.45
N PHE A 47 6.57 1.87 -0.21
CA PHE A 47 6.21 0.46 -0.23
C PHE A 47 5.17 0.09 0.84
N VAL A 48 5.35 0.56 2.08
CA VAL A 48 4.39 0.33 3.18
C VAL A 48 3.03 0.92 2.84
N ARG A 49 3.01 2.14 2.27
CA ARG A 49 1.77 2.80 1.83
C ARG A 49 1.08 2.02 0.72
N GLU A 50 1.81 1.58 -0.29
CA GLU A 50 1.24 0.79 -1.38
C GLU A 50 0.64 -0.52 -0.88
N ARG A 51 1.35 -1.20 0.03
CA ARG A 51 0.85 -2.40 0.69
C ARG A 51 -0.43 -2.13 1.47
N ALA A 52 -0.46 -1.08 2.30
CA ALA A 52 -1.65 -0.72 3.07
C ALA A 52 -2.87 -0.45 2.17
N LEU A 53 -2.68 0.28 1.06
CA LEU A 53 -3.73 0.53 0.08
C LEU A 53 -4.22 -0.76 -0.60
N ARG A 54 -3.31 -1.69 -0.88
CA ARG A 54 -3.66 -2.99 -1.47
C ARG A 54 -4.46 -3.85 -0.49
N ASP A 55 -4.06 -3.87 0.77
CA ASP A 55 -4.73 -4.63 1.82
C ASP A 55 -6.13 -4.06 2.06
N GLU A 56 -6.28 -2.73 2.18
CA GLU A 56 -7.58 -2.06 2.27
C GLU A 56 -8.50 -2.38 1.09
N ARG A 57 -7.98 -2.29 -0.15
CA ARG A 57 -8.75 -2.64 -1.35
C ARG A 57 -9.20 -4.10 -1.35
N SER A 58 -8.36 -5.00 -0.84
CA SER A 58 -8.69 -6.42 -0.76
C SER A 58 -9.81 -6.64 0.26
N LEU A 59 -9.71 -6.04 1.45
CA LEU A 59 -10.76 -6.09 2.47
C LEU A 59 -12.10 -5.56 1.96
N LEU A 60 -12.10 -4.44 1.23
CA LEU A 60 -13.33 -3.88 0.65
C LEU A 60 -13.93 -4.79 -0.42
N LYS A 61 -13.08 -5.47 -1.21
CA LYS A 61 -13.52 -6.42 -2.22
C LYS A 61 -14.17 -7.64 -1.55
N ASP A 62 -13.51 -8.20 -0.56
CA ASP A 62 -13.97 -9.38 0.17
C ASP A 62 -15.30 -9.08 0.88
N ALA A 63 -15.39 -7.95 1.59
CA ALA A 63 -16.64 -7.50 2.21
C ALA A 63 -17.80 -7.33 1.21
N ARG A 64 -17.50 -6.86 -0.01
CA ARG A 64 -18.52 -6.74 -1.07
C ARG A 64 -18.96 -8.08 -1.62
N GLU A 65 -18.05 -9.04 -1.76
CA GLU A 65 -18.37 -10.39 -2.21
C GLU A 65 -19.17 -11.15 -1.14
N GLU A 66 -18.76 -11.07 0.12
CA GLU A 66 -19.50 -11.62 1.26
C GLU A 66 -20.89 -11.02 1.38
N GLY A 67 -21.02 -9.69 1.29
CA GLY A 67 -22.33 -9.02 1.36
C GLY A 67 -23.27 -9.42 0.22
N ARG A 68 -22.74 -9.68 -0.99
CA ARG A 68 -23.54 -10.23 -2.09
C ARG A 68 -24.01 -11.66 -1.80
N ALA A 69 -23.11 -12.51 -1.31
CA ALA A 69 -23.45 -13.89 -0.96
C ALA A 69 -24.49 -13.94 0.18
N GLU A 70 -24.36 -13.08 1.18
CA GLU A 70 -25.35 -12.93 2.25
C GLU A 70 -26.70 -12.43 1.73
N ALA A 71 -26.72 -11.42 0.85
CA ALA A 71 -27.97 -10.94 0.24
C ALA A 71 -28.70 -12.02 -0.57
N LEU A 72 -27.97 -12.86 -1.30
CA LEU A 72 -28.54 -14.01 -2.02
C LEU A 72 -29.11 -15.05 -1.05
N ARG A 73 -28.38 -15.39 0.01
CA ARG A 73 -28.86 -16.32 1.06
C ARG A 73 -30.08 -15.78 1.79
N GLN A 74 -30.12 -14.47 2.08
CA GLN A 74 -31.27 -13.84 2.71
C GLN A 74 -32.48 -13.84 1.78
N THR A 75 -32.27 -13.59 0.48
CA THR A 75 -33.32 -13.67 -0.53
C THR A 75 -33.87 -15.09 -0.63
N ALA A 76 -33.01 -16.10 -0.70
CA ALA A 76 -33.42 -17.51 -0.68
C ALA A 76 -34.22 -17.85 0.59
N THR A 77 -33.76 -17.40 1.76
CA THR A 77 -34.45 -17.59 3.04
C THR A 77 -35.83 -16.94 3.04
N ASN A 78 -35.94 -15.72 2.52
CA ASN A 78 -37.22 -15.03 2.42
C ASN A 78 -38.19 -15.79 1.50
N LEU A 79 -37.70 -16.27 0.34
CA LEU A 79 -38.49 -17.08 -0.58
C LEU A 79 -38.96 -18.40 0.05
N ILE A 80 -38.08 -19.10 0.79
CA ILE A 80 -38.46 -20.33 1.52
C ILE A 80 -39.59 -20.05 2.53
N ARG A 81 -39.55 -18.89 3.20
CA ARG A 81 -40.59 -18.52 4.18
C ARG A 81 -41.88 -18.01 3.54
N SER A 82 -41.79 -17.29 2.42
CA SER A 82 -42.92 -16.58 1.83
C SER A 82 -43.61 -17.35 0.69
N SER A 83 -42.98 -18.40 0.16
CA SER A 83 -43.48 -19.12 -1.02
C SER A 83 -43.20 -20.62 -0.94
N ASP A 84 -44.15 -21.43 -1.42
CA ASP A 84 -43.99 -22.89 -1.59
C ASP A 84 -43.17 -23.24 -2.86
N LEU A 85 -42.15 -22.45 -3.16
CA LEU A 85 -41.26 -22.73 -4.28
C LEU A 85 -40.41 -23.97 -3.95
N GLY A 86 -40.31 -24.88 -4.93
CA GLY A 86 -39.39 -26.00 -4.85
C GLY A 86 -37.93 -25.53 -4.94
N ASP A 87 -37.02 -26.30 -4.35
CA ASP A 87 -35.61 -25.93 -4.21
C ASP A 87 -34.92 -25.63 -5.55
N ALA A 88 -35.36 -26.28 -6.64
CA ALA A 88 -34.87 -26.02 -7.99
C ALA A 88 -35.24 -24.62 -8.51
N ALA A 89 -36.43 -24.11 -8.17
CA ALA A 89 -36.85 -22.76 -8.57
C ALA A 89 -36.10 -21.69 -7.76
N ILE A 90 -35.85 -21.94 -6.48
CA ILE A 90 -35.07 -21.04 -5.63
C ILE A 90 -33.60 -20.99 -6.09
N ALA A 91 -33.03 -22.14 -6.49
CA ALA A 91 -31.69 -22.22 -7.06
C ALA A 91 -31.57 -21.40 -8.34
N ALA A 92 -32.52 -21.55 -9.26
CA ALA A 92 -32.55 -20.79 -10.50
C ALA A 92 -32.69 -19.28 -10.27
N ALA A 93 -33.48 -18.86 -9.28
CA ALA A 93 -33.70 -17.44 -8.98
C ALA A 93 -32.53 -16.78 -8.26
N THR A 94 -31.82 -17.50 -7.39
CA THR A 94 -30.76 -16.95 -6.53
C THR A 94 -29.34 -17.28 -7.00
N GLY A 95 -29.20 -18.24 -7.92
CA GLY A 95 -27.91 -18.75 -8.37
C GLY A 95 -27.18 -19.60 -7.33
N LEU A 96 -27.83 -19.96 -6.22
CA LEU A 96 -27.29 -20.84 -5.19
C LEU A 96 -27.40 -22.31 -5.59
N SER A 97 -26.53 -23.15 -5.02
CA SER A 97 -26.59 -24.59 -5.26
C SER A 97 -27.81 -25.20 -4.56
N LEU A 98 -28.29 -26.34 -5.09
CA LEU A 98 -29.37 -27.10 -4.46
C LEU A 98 -28.98 -27.57 -3.04
N THR A 99 -27.71 -27.86 -2.81
CA THR A 99 -27.19 -28.24 -1.50
C THR A 99 -27.24 -27.10 -0.49
N ASP A 100 -26.92 -25.87 -0.91
CA ASP A 100 -27.00 -24.70 -0.04
C ASP A 100 -28.43 -24.37 0.34
N ILE A 101 -29.37 -24.52 -0.60
CA ILE A 101 -30.80 -24.29 -0.34
C ILE A 101 -31.37 -25.34 0.59
N GLY A 102 -31.00 -26.62 0.41
CA GLY A 102 -31.39 -27.69 1.34
C GLY A 102 -30.88 -27.42 2.76
N ALA A 103 -29.64 -26.95 2.91
CA ALA A 103 -29.09 -26.55 4.20
C ALA A 103 -29.83 -25.34 4.80
N LEU A 104 -30.14 -24.32 3.99
CA LEU A 104 -30.93 -23.16 4.43
C LEU A 104 -32.34 -23.57 4.89
N ARG A 105 -32.98 -24.50 4.20
CA ARG A 105 -34.30 -25.01 4.58
C ARG A 105 -34.26 -25.71 5.94
N GLN A 106 -33.28 -26.60 6.14
CA GLN A 106 -33.07 -27.23 7.46
C GLN A 106 -32.81 -26.20 8.56
N GLN A 107 -32.01 -25.16 8.29
CA GLN A 107 -31.75 -24.09 9.24
C GLN A 107 -33.00 -23.27 9.59
N VAL A 108 -33.90 -23.04 8.64
CA VAL A 108 -35.18 -22.33 8.88
C VAL A 108 -36.14 -23.21 9.66
N GLU A 109 -36.22 -24.51 9.36
CA GLU A 109 -37.11 -25.45 10.08
C GLU A 109 -36.67 -25.71 11.52
N THR A 110 -35.35 -25.66 11.78
CA THR A 110 -34.79 -25.91 13.13
C THR A 110 -34.90 -24.68 14.05
N ARG A 111 -35.26 -23.51 13.53
CA ARG A 111 -35.17 -22.22 14.23
C ARG A 111 -36.54 -21.61 14.51
#